data_AF-A0A2U1QHA7-F1
#
_entry.id   AF-A0A2U1QHA7-F1
#
_cell.length_a   1.000
_cell.length_b   1.000
_cell.length_c   1.000
_cell.angle_alpha   90.00
_cell.angle_beta   90.00
_cell.angle_gamma   90.00
#
_symmetry.space_group_name_H-M   'P 1'
#
loop_
_entity.id
_entity.type
_entity.pdbx_description
1 polymer ?
#
loop_
_entity_poly.entity_id
_entity_poly.type
_entity_poly.pdbx_seq_one_letter_code
_entity_poly.pdbx_strand_id
1 'polypeptide(L)'
;MTISEILMKYKSLILIFAIFSLIIVVIIYFAPKLLDVLTYFWPLLVSTTLFLIAVVVFSRGSQPSLGSLGEKAGEGIIDYVATQPESDQGHKDE
;
A
#
# COMPACT_ATOMS: atom_id res chain seq x y z
N MET A 1 -27.73 32.45 -31.56
CA MET A 1 -26.89 31.23 -31.54
C MET A 1 -27.62 30.17 -32.34
N THR A 2 -26.95 29.62 -33.36
CA THR A 2 -27.54 28.55 -34.17
C THR A 2 -27.46 27.23 -33.39
N ILE A 3 -28.43 26.33 -33.57
CA ILE A 3 -28.49 25.03 -32.86
C ILE A 3 -27.17 24.25 -32.98
N SER A 4 -26.44 24.40 -34.08
CA SER A 4 -25.13 23.78 -34.31
C SER A 4 -24.03 24.24 -33.33
N GLU A 5 -24.00 25.51 -32.91
CA GLU A 5 -23.00 26.00 -31.95
C GLU A 5 -23.18 25.37 -30.56
N ILE A 6 -24.44 25.21 -30.14
CA ILE A 6 -24.78 24.56 -28.88
C ILE A 6 -24.37 23.09 -28.92
N LEU A 7 -24.61 22.41 -30.04
CA LEU A 7 -24.28 21.00 -30.21
C LEU A 7 -22.76 20.75 -30.20
N MET A 8 -21.96 21.64 -30.81
CA MET A 8 -20.49 21.56 -30.74
C MET A 8 -19.96 21.73 -29.32
N LYS A 9 -20.56 22.61 -28.53
CA LYS A 9 -20.17 22.88 -27.14
C LYS A 9 -20.43 21.70 -26.21
N TYR A 10 -21.50 20.93 -26.42
CA TYR A 10 -21.86 19.78 -25.58
C TYR A 10 -21.44 18.42 -26.14
N LYS A 11 -20.88 18.36 -27.35
CA LYS A 11 -20.45 17.12 -28.02
C LYS A 11 -19.55 16.25 -27.15
N SER A 12 -18.56 16.84 -26.46
CA SER A 12 -17.69 16.07 -25.54
C SER A 12 -18.43 15.56 -24.31
N LEU A 13 -19.34 16.36 -23.74
CA LEU A 13 -20.14 15.92 -22.59
C LEU A 13 -21.09 14.77 -22.97
N ILE A 14 -21.72 14.85 -24.14
CA ILE A 14 -22.57 13.79 -24.69
C ILE A 14 -21.74 12.52 -24.94
N LEU A 15 -20.54 12.66 -25.50
CA LEU A 15 -19.63 11.52 -25.70
C LEU A 15 -19.21 10.89 -24.36
N ILE A 16 -18.85 11.70 -23.37
CA ILE A 16 -18.48 11.24 -22.03
C ILE A 16 -19.65 10.49 -21.39
N PHE A 17 -20.86 11.06 -21.43
CA PHE A 17 -22.05 10.41 -20.90
C PHE A 17 -22.38 9.11 -21.64
N ALA A 18 -22.22 9.08 -22.96
CA ALA A 18 -22.43 7.87 -23.75
C ALA A 18 -21.42 6.77 -23.39
N ILE A 19 -20.14 7.11 -23.26
CA ILE A 19 -19.08 6.18 -22.83
C ILE A 19 -19.35 5.71 -21.41
N PHE A 20 -19.69 6.62 -20.50
CA PHE A 20 -19.98 6.30 -19.10
C PHE A 20 -21.20 5.38 -18.97
N SER A 21 -22.27 5.68 -19.72
CA SER A 21 -23.45 4.82 -19.80
C SER A 21 -23.12 3.44 -20.36
N LEU A 22 -22.30 3.37 -21.41
CA LEU A 22 -21.84 2.10 -21.97
C LEU A 22 -21.05 1.27 -20.95
N ILE A 23 -20.14 1.92 -20.22
CA ILE A 23 -19.37 1.27 -19.14
C ILE A 23 -20.31 0.72 -18.07
N ILE A 24 -21.32 1.49 -17.65
CA ILE A 24 -22.30 1.03 -16.66
C ILE A 24 -23.06 -0.20 -17.18
N VAL A 25 -23.50 -0.20 -18.44
CA VAL A 25 -24.20 -1.35 -19.04
C VAL A 25 -23.30 -2.59 -19.08
N VAL A 26 -22.03 -2.42 -19.48
CA VAL A 26 -21.04 -3.51 -19.46
C VAL A 26 -20.84 -4.03 -18.05
N ILE A 27 -20.70 -3.14 -17.07
CA ILE A 27 -20.58 -3.51 -15.67
C ILE A 27 -21.83 -4.27 -15.23
N ILE A 28 -23.05 -3.81 -15.46
CA ILE A 28 -24.28 -4.51 -15.05
C ILE A 28 -24.38 -5.90 -15.70
N TYR A 29 -23.95 -6.05 -16.95
CA TYR A 29 -24.00 -7.32 -17.66
C TYR A 29 -22.92 -8.31 -17.19
N PHE A 30 -21.71 -7.83 -16.91
CA PHE A 30 -20.60 -8.64 -16.38
C PHE A 30 -20.61 -8.79 -14.86
N ALA A 31 -21.27 -7.89 -14.14
CA ALA A 31 -21.38 -7.81 -12.69
C ALA A 31 -21.85 -9.10 -12.04
N PRO A 32 -22.90 -9.81 -12.53
CA PRO A 32 -23.29 -11.06 -11.88
C PRO A 32 -22.11 -12.04 -11.79
N LYS A 33 -21.29 -12.12 -12.85
CA LYS A 33 -20.08 -12.98 -12.85
C LYS A 33 -18.93 -12.38 -12.06
N LEU A 34 -18.73 -11.06 -12.09
CA LEU A 34 -17.69 -10.40 -11.31
C LEU A 34 -17.97 -10.45 -9.81
N LEU A 35 -19.23 -10.36 -9.39
CA LEU A 35 -19.62 -10.50 -7.99
C LEU A 35 -19.40 -11.94 -7.51
N ASP A 36 -19.73 -12.96 -8.32
CA ASP A 36 -19.41 -14.35 -7.99
C ASP A 36 -17.89 -14.55 -7.79
N VAL A 37 -17.08 -13.99 -8.69
CA VAL A 37 -15.62 -13.99 -8.59
C VAL A 37 -15.18 -13.23 -7.33
N LEU A 38 -15.72 -12.05 -7.07
CA LEU A 38 -15.36 -11.22 -5.92
C LEU A 38 -15.75 -11.89 -4.60
N THR A 39 -16.86 -12.62 -4.56
CA THR A 39 -17.27 -13.46 -3.42
C THR A 39 -16.33 -14.64 -3.24
N TYR A 40 -15.92 -15.31 -4.32
CA TYR A 40 -14.96 -16.40 -4.27
C TYR A 40 -13.58 -15.95 -3.76
N PHE A 41 -13.12 -14.77 -4.21
CA PHE A 41 -11.86 -14.17 -3.80
C PHE A 41 -11.97 -13.27 -2.57
N TRP A 42 -13.17 -13.08 -2.00
CA TRP A 42 -13.41 -12.27 -0.81
C TRP A 42 -12.49 -12.65 0.36
N PRO A 43 -12.27 -13.94 0.68
CA PRO A 43 -11.37 -14.31 1.78
C PRO A 43 -9.94 -13.80 1.56
N LEU A 44 -9.46 -13.84 0.31
CA LEU A 44 -8.14 -13.36 -0.06
C LEU A 44 -8.05 -11.84 0.07
N LEU A 45 -9.06 -11.12 -0.44
CA LEU A 45 -9.14 -9.66 -0.31
C LEU A 45 -9.17 -9.22 1.15
N VAL A 46 -9.99 -9.87 1.98
CA VAL A 46 -10.05 -9.60 3.43
C VAL A 46 -8.69 -9.83 4.08
N SER A 47 -8.02 -10.94 3.77
CA SER A 47 -6.69 -11.22 4.31
C SER A 47 -5.66 -10.18 3.87
N THR A 48 -5.67 -9.77 2.59
CA THR A 48 -4.76 -8.75 2.07
C THR A 48 -5.04 -7.40 2.70
N THR A 49 -6.30 -6.98 2.80
CA THR A 49 -6.68 -5.71 3.44
C THR A 49 -6.28 -5.71 4.91
N LEU A 50 -6.55 -6.79 5.65
CA LEU A 50 -6.18 -6.90 7.06
C LEU A 50 -4.66 -6.88 7.25
N PHE A 51 -3.92 -7.57 6.38
CA PHE A 51 -2.46 -7.53 6.37
C PHE A 51 -1.93 -6.12 6.09
N LEU A 52 -2.46 -5.42 5.08
CA LEU A 52 -2.06 -4.06 4.78
C LEU A 52 -2.41 -3.09 5.90
N ILE A 53 -3.58 -3.24 6.54
CA ILE A 53 -3.94 -2.47 7.73
C ILE A 53 -2.92 -2.71 8.83
N ALA A 54 -2.57 -3.97 9.12
CA ALA A 54 -1.55 -4.29 10.10
C ALA A 54 -0.20 -3.63 9.73
N VAL A 55 0.26 -3.76 8.49
CA VAL A 55 1.50 -3.11 8.00
C VAL A 55 1.45 -1.59 8.19
N VAL A 56 0.34 -0.94 7.88
CA VAL A 56 0.18 0.51 8.04
C VAL A 56 0.16 0.90 9.52
N VAL A 57 -0.51 0.13 10.38
CA VAL A 57 -0.54 0.36 11.84
C VAL A 57 0.84 0.17 12.44
N PHE A 58 1.55 -0.90 12.08
CA PHE A 58 2.93 -1.12 12.53
C PHE A 58 3.88 -0.07 11.98
N SER A 59 3.76 0.34 10.71
CA SER A 59 4.57 1.40 10.11
C SER A 59 4.35 2.76 10.77
N ARG A 60 3.11 3.09 11.15
CA ARG A 60 2.79 4.33 11.88
C ARG A 60 3.15 4.25 13.35
N GLY A 61 3.00 3.08 13.98
CA GLY A 61 3.42 2.85 15.36
C GLY A 61 4.94 2.80 15.51
N SER A 62 5.65 2.40 14.45
CA SER A 62 7.10 2.37 14.39
C SER A 62 7.70 3.65 13.85
N GLN A 63 6.94 4.73 13.60
CA GLN A 63 7.52 6.03 13.26
C GLN A 63 8.49 6.39 14.39
N PRO A 64 9.80 6.26 14.20
CA PRO A 64 10.68 7.02 15.05
C PRO A 64 10.43 8.47 14.63
N SER A 65 10.61 9.40 15.55
CA SER A 65 10.86 10.78 15.16
C SER A 65 11.78 10.79 13.92
N LEU A 66 11.26 11.35 12.81
CA LEU A 66 11.89 11.40 11.48
C LEU A 66 13.21 12.23 11.47
N GLY A 67 13.87 12.37 12.61
CA GLY A 67 15.07 13.18 12.76
C GLY A 67 16.09 12.68 13.79
N SER A 68 16.03 11.42 14.26
CA SER A 68 17.03 10.95 15.25
C SER A 68 17.30 9.45 15.30
N LEU A 69 16.44 8.57 14.78
CA LEU A 69 16.59 7.12 15.06
C LEU A 69 17.30 6.30 13.97
N GLY A 70 17.50 6.87 12.77
CA GLY A 70 18.19 6.18 11.67
C GLY A 70 19.71 6.06 11.88
N GLU A 71 20.32 7.02 12.55
CA GLU A 71 21.75 7.02 12.87
C GLU A 71 22.05 6.07 14.05
N LYS A 72 21.24 6.12 15.11
CA LYS A 72 21.52 5.43 16.37
C LYS A 72 21.15 3.94 16.37
N ALA A 73 20.23 3.51 15.49
CA ALA A 73 19.84 2.10 15.38
C ALA A 73 20.90 1.24 14.66
N GLY A 74 21.74 1.85 13.81
CA GLY A 74 22.85 1.15 13.15
C GLY A 74 24.05 0.94 14.08
N GLU A 75 24.37 1.93 14.92
CA GLU A 75 25.56 1.94 15.78
C GLU A 75 25.58 0.80 16.82
N GLY A 76 24.42 0.40 17.35
CA GLY A 76 24.34 -0.71 18.32
C GLY A 76 24.70 -2.08 17.75
N ILE A 77 24.55 -2.27 16.44
CA ILE A 77 24.95 -3.52 15.76
C ILE A 77 26.46 -3.53 15.46
N ILE A 78 27.04 -2.35 15.17
CA ILE A 78 28.48 -2.23 14.90
C ILE A 78 29.27 -2.45 16.20
N ASP A 79 28.78 -1.95 17.34
CA ASP A 79 29.40 -2.14 18.65
C ASP A 79 29.33 -3.61 19.14
N TYR A 80 28.23 -4.31 18.83
CA TYR A 80 28.05 -5.73 19.13
C TYR A 80 28.97 -6.66 18.33
N VAL A 81 29.42 -6.23 17.14
CA VAL A 81 30.41 -6.98 16.33
C VAL A 81 31.84 -6.55 16.66
N ALA A 82 32.03 -5.30 17.11
CA ALA A 82 33.33 -4.76 17.51
C ALA A 82 33.80 -5.24 18.89
N THR A 83 32.90 -5.76 19.74
CA THR A 83 33.30 -6.47 20.97
C THR A 83 33.91 -7.84 20.59
N GLN A 84 35.20 -7.83 20.30
CA GLN A 84 35.99 -9.05 20.22
C GLN A 84 36.08 -9.63 21.64
N PRO A 85 35.89 -10.95 21.84
CA PRO A 85 36.06 -11.55 23.16
C PRO A 85 37.52 -11.39 23.57
N GLU A 86 37.78 -10.56 24.59
CA GLU A 86 39.03 -10.62 25.34
C GLU A 86 39.11 -12.05 25.87
N SER A 87 39.93 -12.87 25.23
CA SER A 87 40.24 -14.21 25.70
C SER A 87 40.95 -14.07 27.03
N ASP A 88 40.22 -14.42 28.09
CA ASP A 88 40.69 -14.81 29.40
C ASP A 88 41.95 -15.71 29.28
N GLN A 89 43.13 -15.10 29.47
CA GLN A 89 44.36 -15.84 29.78
C GLN A 89 44.72 -15.53 31.23
N GLY A 90 44.35 -16.48 32.09
CA GLY A 90 44.69 -16.49 33.50
C GLY A 90 46.18 -16.27 33.75
N HIS A 91 46.46 -15.39 34.71
CA HIS A 91 47.71 -15.35 35.43
C HIS A 91 47.44 -15.88 36.84
N LYS A 92 48.08 -17.01 37.16
CA LYS A 92 48.00 -17.71 38.44
C LYS A 92 48.61 -16.84 39.54
N ASP A 93 47.90 -16.74 40.65
CA ASP A 93 48.43 -16.34 41.94
C ASP A 93 49.10 -17.56 42.64
N GLU A 94 50.18 -17.26 43.37
CA GLU A 94 50.98 -18.07 44.32
C GLU A 94 51.95 -19.15 43.80
#